data_AF-W2SVF7-F1
#
_entry.id   AF-W2SVF7-F1
#
_cell.length_a   1.000
_cell.length_b   1.000
_cell.length_c   1.000
_cell.angle_alpha   90.00
_cell.angle_beta   90.00
_cell.angle_gamma   90.00
#
_symmetry.space_group_name_H-M   'P 1'
#
loop_
_entity.id
_entity.type
_entity.pdbx_description
1 polymer ?
#
loop_
_entity_poly.entity_id
_entity_poly.type
_entity_poly.pdbx_seq_one_letter_code
_entity_poly.pdbx_strand_id
1 'polypeptide(L)'
;MRTSTIQHGIYERRLSKFAPPITLKDTFSPWYSFNTLFHRRAFFVLFLSTLKGRASIVLRSFFAQKLLQILGDTTAINPFHGYQQRILRTLSEEETSEKAFQPDPKFLQFLDSWECRKVDISECALVLAEKFRDRNYWKNEDYLLFKDWVDSLRFLRYEFPSTVDDEPDLPQPPYRNCRSAYVNFTSTAMLNTSLP
;
A
#
# COMPACT_ATOMS: atom_id res chain seq x y z
N MET A 1 -14.42 25.33 -45.43
CA MET A 1 -13.87 25.32 -44.06
C MET A 1 -14.82 24.55 -43.16
N ARG A 2 -14.49 23.30 -42.82
CA ARG A 2 -15.22 22.52 -41.81
C ARG A 2 -14.39 22.55 -40.54
N THR A 3 -14.89 23.22 -39.52
CA THR A 3 -14.32 23.24 -38.18
C THR A 3 -14.50 21.87 -37.54
N SER A 4 -13.39 21.20 -37.23
CA SER A 4 -13.39 19.94 -36.48
C SER A 4 -13.71 20.23 -35.02
N THR A 5 -14.88 19.82 -34.56
CA THR A 5 -15.20 19.72 -33.14
C THR A 5 -14.36 18.59 -32.55
N ILE A 6 -13.31 18.94 -31.81
CA ILE A 6 -12.53 17.98 -31.02
C ILE A 6 -13.42 17.54 -29.85
N GLN A 7 -14.08 16.39 -29.99
CA GLN A 7 -14.63 15.67 -28.85
C GLN A 7 -13.46 15.27 -27.95
N HIS A 8 -13.36 15.91 -26.78
CA HIS A 8 -12.54 15.42 -25.68
C HIS A 8 -13.18 14.13 -25.15
N GLY A 9 -12.90 13.01 -25.84
CA GLY A 9 -13.17 11.68 -25.31
C GLY A 9 -12.38 11.51 -24.02
N ILE A 10 -13.08 11.34 -22.91
CA ILE A 10 -12.49 10.89 -21.65
C ILE A 10 -12.03 9.45 -21.91
N TYR A 11 -10.77 9.28 -22.29
CA TYR A 11 -10.16 7.95 -22.38
C TYR A 11 -10.06 7.38 -20.96
N GLU A 12 -10.99 6.50 -20.63
CA GLU A 12 -10.91 5.69 -19.42
C GLU A 12 -9.76 4.70 -19.59
N ARG A 13 -8.55 5.10 -19.14
CA ARG A 13 -7.38 4.21 -19.11
C ARG A 13 -7.62 3.12 -18.07
N ARG A 14 -8.19 1.99 -18.51
CA ARG A 14 -8.34 0.79 -17.70
C ARG A 14 -7.06 -0.05 -17.82
N LEU A 15 -6.51 -0.45 -16.67
CA LEU A 15 -5.46 -1.47 -16.64
C LEU A 15 -6.02 -2.78 -17.19
N SER A 16 -5.23 -3.47 -18.03
CA SER A 16 -5.64 -4.76 -18.56
C SER A 16 -5.80 -5.77 -17.42
N LYS A 17 -6.96 -6.43 -17.35
CA LYS A 17 -7.20 -7.55 -16.42
C LYS A 17 -6.28 -8.76 -16.69
N PHE A 18 -5.63 -8.77 -17.85
CA PHE A 18 -4.67 -9.78 -18.27
C PHE A 18 -3.21 -9.31 -18.16
N ALA A 19 -2.98 -8.10 -17.61
CA ALA A 19 -1.63 -7.65 -17.36
C ALA A 19 -0.95 -8.61 -16.37
N PRO A 20 0.27 -9.08 -16.66
CA PRO A 20 1.02 -9.85 -15.67
C PRO A 20 1.28 -8.99 -14.44
N PRO A 21 1.38 -9.58 -13.24
CA PRO A 21 1.87 -8.87 -12.07
C PRO A 21 3.23 -8.22 -12.34
N ILE A 22 3.42 -7.00 -11.86
CA ILE A 22 4.69 -6.28 -11.95
C ILE A 22 5.28 -6.22 -10.55
N THR A 23 6.46 -6.83 -10.36
CA THR A 23 7.22 -6.72 -9.12
C THR A 23 8.13 -5.51 -9.17
N LEU A 24 7.99 -4.62 -8.20
CA LEU A 24 8.85 -3.47 -8.00
C LEU A 24 9.83 -3.78 -6.87
N LYS A 25 11.12 -3.74 -7.22
CA LYS A 25 12.24 -3.80 -6.28
C LYS A 25 12.93 -2.43 -6.26
N ASP A 26 13.32 -1.97 -5.08
CA ASP A 26 14.06 -0.72 -4.87
C ASP A 26 13.41 0.52 -5.52
N THR A 27 12.09 0.50 -5.66
CA THR A 27 11.31 1.60 -6.25
C THR A 27 10.17 1.96 -5.33
N PHE A 28 9.91 3.25 -5.16
CA PHE A 28 8.75 3.71 -4.40
C PHE A 28 7.55 3.97 -5.30
N SER A 29 6.40 3.42 -4.93
CA SER A 29 5.11 3.74 -5.53
C SER A 29 4.07 3.94 -4.43
N PRO A 30 3.35 5.06 -4.35
CA PRO A 30 2.32 5.24 -3.34
C PRO A 30 1.19 4.23 -3.53
N TRP A 31 0.64 3.72 -2.42
CA TRP A 31 -0.40 2.70 -2.42
C TRP A 31 -1.49 3.03 -1.41
N TYR A 32 -2.72 2.61 -1.74
CA TYR A 32 -3.92 2.89 -0.95
C TYR A 32 -4.28 1.66 -0.11
N SER A 33 -4.53 1.85 1.19
CA SER A 33 -4.74 0.74 2.14
C SER A 33 -5.91 -0.17 1.79
N PHE A 34 -6.95 0.34 1.12
CA PHE A 34 -8.15 -0.43 0.80
C PHE A 34 -7.93 -1.50 -0.28
N ASN A 35 -6.88 -1.39 -1.09
CA ASN A 35 -6.61 -2.30 -2.21
C ASN A 35 -5.20 -2.88 -2.15
N THR A 36 -4.67 -3.09 -0.94
CA THR A 36 -3.38 -3.76 -0.81
C THR A 36 -3.37 -4.81 0.28
N LEU A 37 -2.86 -5.98 -0.09
CA LEU A 37 -2.69 -7.10 0.79
C LEU A 37 -1.26 -7.06 1.36
N PHE A 38 -1.16 -7.22 2.67
CA PHE A 38 0.11 -7.24 3.38
C PHE A 38 0.39 -8.65 3.86
N HIS A 39 1.64 -9.10 3.71
CA HIS A 39 2.07 -10.32 4.39
C HIS A 39 1.99 -10.13 5.90
N ARG A 40 1.74 -11.21 6.66
CA ARG A 40 1.62 -11.15 8.13
C ARG A 40 2.86 -10.53 8.80
N ARG A 41 4.06 -10.77 8.25
CA ARG A 41 5.32 -10.19 8.73
C ARG A 41 5.44 -8.67 8.55
N ALA A 42 4.60 -8.08 7.71
CA ALA A 42 4.55 -6.64 7.48
C ALA A 42 3.49 -5.94 8.37
N PHE A 43 2.92 -6.62 9.36
CA PHE A 43 1.87 -6.04 10.19
C PHE A 43 2.34 -4.77 10.94
N PHE A 44 3.61 -4.73 11.35
CA PHE A 44 4.17 -3.58 12.08
C PHE A 44 4.16 -2.27 11.28
N VAL A 45 4.15 -2.30 9.94
CA VAL A 45 4.10 -1.09 9.10
C VAL A 45 2.68 -0.57 8.84
N LEU A 46 1.66 -1.18 9.46
CA LEU A 46 0.26 -0.78 9.29
C LEU A 46 -0.18 0.40 10.16
N PHE A 47 0.72 0.97 10.96
CA PHE A 47 0.43 2.17 11.75
C PHE A 47 -0.12 3.31 10.88
N LEU A 48 -1.17 3.98 11.38
CA LEU A 48 -1.76 5.16 10.77
C LEU A 48 -1.49 6.37 11.66
N SER A 49 -0.83 7.38 11.10
CA SER A 49 -0.65 8.67 11.76
C SER A 49 -1.98 9.41 11.95
N THR A 50 -2.00 10.36 12.88
CA THR A 50 -3.13 11.27 13.16
C THR A 50 -3.43 12.24 12.03
N LEU A 51 -2.57 12.30 11.00
CA LEU A 51 -2.85 12.97 9.74
C LEU A 51 -4.17 12.47 9.15
N LYS A 52 -4.92 13.37 8.53
CA LYS A 52 -6.22 13.06 7.93
C LYS A 52 -6.09 12.75 6.45
N GLY A 53 -7.13 12.10 5.93
CA GLY A 53 -7.33 11.87 4.51
C GLY A 53 -6.18 11.14 3.81
N ARG A 54 -5.83 11.63 2.62
CA ARG A 54 -4.85 10.99 1.73
C ARG A 54 -3.42 11.12 2.23
N ALA A 55 -3.10 12.17 2.99
CA ALA A 55 -1.73 12.43 3.44
C ALA A 55 -1.20 11.30 4.34
N SER A 56 -2.00 10.87 5.32
CA SER A 56 -1.66 9.76 6.22
C SER A 56 -1.39 8.47 5.45
N ILE A 57 -2.25 8.17 4.46
CA ILE A 57 -2.14 6.95 3.66
C ILE A 57 -0.88 6.99 2.79
N VAL A 58 -0.60 8.11 2.13
CA VAL A 58 0.58 8.27 1.27
C VAL A 58 1.87 8.18 2.11
N LEU A 59 1.96 8.90 3.23
CA LEU A 59 3.16 8.86 4.08
C LEU A 59 3.42 7.47 4.67
N ARG A 60 2.38 6.81 5.19
CA ARG A 60 2.48 5.41 5.64
C ARG A 60 2.99 4.51 4.52
N SER A 61 2.52 4.73 3.30
CA SER A 61 2.89 3.91 2.14
C SER A 61 4.39 3.98 1.83
N PHE A 62 5.02 5.15 1.95
CA PHE A 62 6.45 5.34 1.75
C PHE A 62 7.27 4.86 2.95
N PHE A 63 6.80 5.16 4.16
CA PHE A 63 7.40 4.67 5.41
C PHE A 63 7.49 3.14 5.42
N ALA A 64 6.38 2.47 5.09
CA ALA A 64 6.29 1.03 4.96
C ALA A 64 7.26 0.49 3.91
N GLN A 65 7.25 1.05 2.70
CA GLN A 65 8.13 0.60 1.62
C GLN A 65 9.60 0.67 2.00
N LYS A 66 10.05 1.72 2.69
CA LYS A 66 11.45 1.82 3.08
C LYS A 66 11.87 0.71 4.06
N LEU A 67 11.02 0.40 5.03
CA LEU A 67 11.29 -0.67 6.00
C LEU A 67 11.25 -2.05 5.35
N LEU A 68 10.29 -2.27 4.43
CA LEU A 68 10.18 -3.51 3.68
C LEU A 68 11.38 -3.73 2.74
N GLN A 69 11.85 -2.68 2.08
CA GLN A 69 13.06 -2.75 1.24
C GLN A 69 14.30 -3.18 2.04
N ILE A 70 14.46 -2.72 3.28
CA ILE A 70 15.57 -3.14 4.16
C ILE A 70 15.49 -4.64 4.48
N LEU A 71 14.28 -5.18 4.58
CA LEU A 71 14.04 -6.61 4.77
C LEU A 71 14.19 -7.43 3.48
N GLY A 72 14.47 -6.81 2.34
CA GLY A 72 14.51 -7.46 1.03
C GLY A 72 13.12 -7.73 0.43
N ASP A 73 12.05 -7.21 1.03
CA ASP A 73 10.68 -7.37 0.54
C ASP A 73 10.44 -6.56 -0.73
N THR A 74 9.60 -7.11 -1.60
CA THR A 74 9.20 -6.48 -2.86
C THR A 74 7.72 -6.16 -2.87
N THR A 75 7.35 -5.10 -3.61
CA THR A 75 5.94 -4.75 -3.81
C THR A 75 5.48 -5.24 -5.17
N ALA A 76 4.42 -6.03 -5.23
CA ALA A 76 3.82 -6.47 -6.48
C ALA A 76 2.55 -5.69 -6.80
N ILE A 77 2.48 -5.12 -8.00
CA ILE A 77 1.26 -4.58 -8.57
C ILE A 77 0.57 -5.71 -9.33
N ASN A 78 -0.53 -6.20 -8.76
CA ASN A 78 -1.36 -7.21 -9.39
C ASN A 78 -2.43 -6.57 -10.29
N PRO A 79 -2.81 -7.22 -11.41
CA PRO A 79 -3.93 -6.76 -12.22
C PRO A 79 -5.21 -6.74 -11.39
N PHE A 80 -6.07 -5.78 -11.72
CA PHE A 80 -7.30 -5.52 -10.97
C PHE A 80 -8.33 -6.65 -11.11
N HIS A 81 -8.82 -7.17 -9.99
CA HIS A 81 -9.84 -8.23 -9.95
C HIS A 81 -11.24 -7.78 -9.53
N GLY A 82 -11.47 -6.54 -9.07
CA GLY A 82 -12.78 -6.16 -8.52
C GLY A 82 -13.16 -4.69 -8.70
N TYR A 83 -14.25 -4.41 -9.39
CA TYR A 83 -14.77 -3.07 -9.70
C TYR A 83 -15.25 -2.33 -8.44
N GLN A 84 -14.63 -1.19 -8.11
CA GLN A 84 -15.16 -0.26 -7.11
C GLN A 84 -15.82 0.93 -7.82
N GLN A 85 -17.14 0.93 -7.89
CA GLN A 85 -17.89 2.10 -8.32
C GLN A 85 -17.89 3.12 -7.17
N ARG A 86 -17.01 4.12 -7.26
CA ARG A 86 -17.18 5.31 -6.42
C ARG A 86 -18.44 6.02 -6.90
N ILE A 87 -19.54 5.88 -6.15
CA ILE A 87 -20.57 6.91 -6.17
C ILE A 87 -19.84 8.16 -5.71
N LEU A 88 -19.69 9.13 -6.61
CA LEU A 88 -19.25 10.48 -6.29
C LEU A 88 -20.33 11.09 -5.39
N ARG A 89 -20.38 10.68 -4.11
CA ARG A 89 -20.86 11.59 -3.09
C ARG A 89 -19.97 12.80 -3.23
N THR A 90 -20.58 13.95 -3.47
CA THR A 90 -19.95 15.26 -3.36
C THR A 90 -19.00 15.19 -2.17
N LEU A 91 -17.70 15.11 -2.48
CA LEU A 91 -16.65 15.12 -1.48
C LEU A 91 -16.98 16.32 -0.60
N SER A 92 -17.19 16.11 0.70
CA SER A 92 -17.44 17.25 1.59
C SER A 92 -16.25 18.20 1.43
N GLU A 93 -16.47 19.50 1.60
CA GLU A 93 -15.40 20.51 1.47
C GLU A 93 -14.17 20.21 2.36
N GLU A 94 -14.32 19.33 3.36
CA GLU A 94 -13.23 18.76 4.16
C GLU A 94 -12.25 17.88 3.37
N GLU A 95 -12.71 17.10 2.38
CA GLU A 95 -11.85 16.29 1.50
C GLU A 95 -11.12 17.13 0.44
N THR A 96 -11.64 18.33 0.13
CA THR A 96 -11.08 19.27 -0.86
C THR A 96 -10.07 20.26 -0.27
N SER A 97 -10.13 20.49 1.04
CA SER A 97 -9.35 21.51 1.75
C SER A 97 -7.95 21.06 2.17
N GLU A 98 -7.76 19.78 2.53
CA GLU A 98 -6.44 19.29 2.90
C GLU A 98 -5.58 19.06 1.66
N LYS A 99 -4.54 19.90 1.49
CA LYS A 99 -3.44 19.64 0.55
C LYS A 99 -2.94 18.22 0.80
N ALA A 100 -3.37 17.28 -0.06
CA ALA A 100 -2.87 15.92 -0.04
C ALA A 100 -1.34 16.00 -0.10
N PHE A 101 -0.66 15.33 0.83
CA PHE A 101 0.80 15.27 0.81
C PHE A 101 1.26 14.81 -0.57
N GLN A 102 2.04 15.66 -1.24
CA GLN A 102 2.66 15.34 -2.52
C GLN A 102 4.14 15.08 -2.24
N PRO A 103 4.64 13.84 -2.46
CA PRO A 103 6.04 13.54 -2.25
C PRO A 103 6.88 14.39 -3.20
N ASP A 104 7.77 15.20 -2.63
CA ASP A 104 8.72 16.00 -3.41
C ASP A 104 10.03 15.23 -3.62
N PRO A 105 10.90 15.67 -4.55
CA PRO A 105 12.19 15.00 -4.79
C PRO A 105 13.09 14.92 -3.56
N LYS A 106 13.02 15.88 -2.62
CA LYS A 106 13.85 15.88 -1.41
C LYS A 106 13.42 14.78 -0.44
N PHE A 107 12.12 14.54 -0.33
CA PHE A 107 11.56 13.45 0.43
C PHE A 107 11.99 12.09 -0.12
N LEU A 108 11.89 11.90 -1.45
CA LEU A 108 12.30 10.66 -2.09
C LEU A 108 13.80 10.41 -1.94
N GLN A 109 14.64 11.45 -2.15
CA GLN A 109 16.08 11.36 -1.92
C GLN A 109 16.42 11.02 -0.47
N PHE A 110 15.69 11.58 0.49
CA PHE A 110 15.85 11.24 1.90
C PHE A 110 15.57 9.75 2.14
N LEU A 111 14.44 9.23 1.65
CA LEU A 111 14.10 7.83 1.84
C LEU A 111 15.09 6.89 1.16
N ASP A 112 15.51 7.24 -0.06
CA ASP A 112 16.49 6.48 -0.83
C ASP A 112 17.82 6.39 -0.06
N SER A 113 18.35 7.54 0.37
CA SER A 113 19.63 7.64 1.10
C SER A 113 19.60 7.20 2.56
N TRP A 114 18.42 7.02 3.16
CA TRP A 114 18.33 6.61 4.56
C TRP A 114 18.70 5.14 4.70
N GLU A 115 19.53 4.82 5.69
CA GLU A 115 19.94 3.45 6.01
C GLU A 115 19.79 3.20 7.50
N CYS A 116 19.39 1.97 7.84
CA CYS A 116 19.36 1.54 9.23
C CYS A 116 20.67 0.84 9.61
N ARG A 117 21.21 1.16 10.78
CA ARG A 117 22.39 0.51 11.37
C ARG A 117 22.06 -0.42 12.54
N LYS A 118 20.76 -0.63 12.80
CA LYS A 118 20.27 -1.48 13.88
C LYS A 118 20.03 -2.88 13.34
N VAL A 119 20.23 -3.88 14.21
CA VAL A 119 20.00 -5.29 13.88
C VAL A 119 18.50 -5.59 13.83
N ASP A 120 17.74 -5.02 14.77
CA ASP A 120 16.30 -5.22 14.87
C ASP A 120 15.55 -4.19 14.00
N ILE A 121 14.69 -4.67 13.10
CA ILE A 121 13.82 -3.83 12.26
C ILE A 121 12.89 -2.96 13.10
N SER A 122 12.50 -3.40 14.30
CA SER A 122 11.66 -2.60 15.20
C SER A 122 12.40 -1.35 15.68
N GLU A 123 13.72 -1.45 15.94
CA GLU A 123 14.56 -0.28 16.21
C GLU A 123 14.75 0.59 14.97
N CYS A 124 14.95 -0.02 13.79
CA CYS A 124 15.02 0.73 12.53
C CYS A 124 13.75 1.57 12.30
N ALA A 125 12.59 0.97 12.55
CA ALA A 125 11.31 1.64 12.39
C ALA A 125 11.17 2.83 13.33
N LEU A 126 11.62 2.71 14.59
CA LEU A 126 11.63 3.81 15.56
C LEU A 126 12.56 4.95 15.12
N VAL A 127 13.78 4.63 14.64
CA VAL A 127 14.73 5.63 14.14
C VAL A 127 14.18 6.32 12.89
N LEU A 128 13.52 5.59 11.98
CA LEU A 128 12.89 6.19 10.81
C LEU A 128 11.73 7.11 11.22
N ALA A 129 10.90 6.68 12.17
CA ALA A 129 9.80 7.47 12.71
C ALA A 129 10.31 8.77 13.35
N GLU A 130 11.44 8.70 14.06
CA GLU A 130 12.11 9.88 14.58
C GLU A 130 12.54 10.84 13.46
N LYS A 131 13.10 10.33 12.36
CA LYS A 131 13.45 11.16 11.19
C LYS A 131 12.24 11.76 10.49
N PHE A 132 11.11 11.07 10.48
CA PHE A 132 9.84 11.61 9.98
C PHE A 132 9.35 12.78 10.83
N ARG A 133 9.48 12.68 12.16
CA ARG A 133 9.21 13.79 13.10
C ARG A 133 10.18 14.95 12.87
N ASP A 134 11.48 14.70 12.86
CA ASP A 134 12.52 15.74 12.73
C ASP A 134 12.36 16.56 11.43
N ARG A 135 11.83 15.93 10.37
CA ARG A 135 11.59 16.55 9.06
C ARG A 135 10.17 17.10 8.88
N ASN A 136 9.35 17.08 9.94
CA ASN A 136 7.96 17.55 9.94
C ASN A 136 7.01 16.81 8.99
N TYR A 137 7.32 15.55 8.63
CA TYR A 137 6.35 14.68 7.94
C TYR A 137 5.30 14.14 8.91
N TRP A 138 5.73 13.89 10.14
CA TRP A 138 4.91 13.51 11.29
C TRP A 138 5.04 14.54 12.40
N LYS A 139 4.00 14.67 13.21
CA LYS A 139 4.09 15.47 14.44
C LYS A 139 4.76 14.66 15.54
N ASN A 140 5.06 15.31 16.66
CA ASN A 140 5.62 14.61 17.82
C ASN A 140 4.62 13.57 18.36
N GLU A 141 3.32 13.86 18.32
CA GLU A 141 2.27 12.93 18.74
C GLU A 141 2.27 11.66 17.88
N ASP A 142 2.44 11.78 16.57
CA ASP A 142 2.52 10.63 15.65
C ASP A 142 3.71 9.73 15.96
N TYR A 143 4.87 10.33 16.27
CA TYR A 143 6.06 9.59 16.68
C TYR A 143 5.85 8.85 18.00
N LEU A 144 5.24 9.49 19.00
CA LEU A 144 4.94 8.87 20.29
C LEU A 144 3.95 7.71 20.12
N LEU A 145 2.88 7.90 19.34
CA LEU A 145 1.92 6.84 19.02
C LEU A 145 2.57 5.68 18.25
N PHE A 146 3.49 5.97 17.33
CA PHE A 146 4.23 4.92 16.64
C PHE A 146 5.13 4.14 17.60
N LYS A 147 5.76 4.82 18.57
CA LYS A 147 6.54 4.17 19.62
C LYS A 147 5.67 3.24 20.46
N ASP A 148 4.52 3.73 20.91
CA ASP A 148 3.55 2.94 21.68
C ASP A 148 3.00 1.76 20.86
N TRP A 149 2.81 1.93 19.55
CA TRP A 149 2.45 0.85 18.63
C TRP A 149 3.51 -0.24 18.60
N VAL A 150 4.79 0.11 18.42
CA VAL A 150 5.89 -0.85 18.44
C VAL A 150 6.02 -1.55 19.80
N ASP A 151 5.92 -0.81 20.89
CA ASP A 151 6.00 -1.37 22.25
C ASP A 151 4.81 -2.30 22.55
N SER A 152 3.61 -1.98 22.05
CA SER A 152 2.45 -2.86 22.13
C SER A 152 2.64 -4.16 21.35
N LEU A 153 3.23 -4.09 20.15
CA LEU A 153 3.57 -5.28 19.37
C LEU A 153 4.59 -6.16 20.10
N ARG A 154 5.62 -5.57 20.72
CA ARG A 154 6.58 -6.29 21.56
C ARG A 154 5.90 -6.96 22.76
N PHE A 155 5.00 -6.24 23.43
CA PHE A 155 4.21 -6.77 24.55
C PHE A 155 3.36 -7.97 24.13
N LEU A 156 2.72 -7.89 22.95
CA LEU A 156 1.93 -8.97 22.34
C LEU A 156 2.79 -10.10 21.75
N ARG A 157 4.12 -10.05 21.91
CA ARG A 157 5.07 -11.04 21.37
C ARG A 157 4.96 -11.18 19.84
N TYR A 158 4.68 -10.08 19.16
CA TYR A 158 4.80 -10.02 17.71
C TYR A 158 6.25 -10.29 17.30
N GLU A 159 6.43 -11.24 16.40
CA GLU A 159 7.72 -11.57 15.81
C GLU A 159 8.02 -10.58 14.69
N PHE A 160 8.90 -9.61 14.97
CA PHE A 160 9.39 -8.70 13.95
C PHE A 160 10.29 -9.47 12.97
N PRO A 161 10.13 -9.24 11.65
CA PRO A 161 10.93 -9.94 10.65
C PRO A 161 12.41 -9.57 10.76
N SER A 162 13.29 -10.53 10.52
CA SER A 162 14.73 -10.28 10.41
C SER A 162 15.15 -10.21 8.95
N THR A 163 16.28 -9.56 8.67
CA THR A 163 16.89 -9.58 7.32
C THR A 163 17.48 -10.93 6.93
N VAL A 164 17.49 -11.90 7.86
CA VAL A 164 18.10 -13.23 7.72
C VAL A 164 17.06 -14.30 7.40
N ASP A 165 15.77 -13.95 7.40
CA ASP A 165 14.71 -14.87 6.98
C ASP A 165 14.62 -14.94 5.45
N ASP A 166 15.70 -15.43 4.85
CA ASP A 166 15.61 -16.27 3.66
C ASP A 166 14.90 -17.55 4.11
N GLU A 167 13.56 -17.53 4.23
CA GLU A 167 12.87 -18.77 3.91
C GLU A 167 13.33 -19.10 2.49
N PRO A 168 13.99 -20.24 2.24
CA PRO A 168 14.31 -20.63 0.89
C PRO A 168 13.00 -20.59 0.14
N ASP A 169 12.95 -19.78 -0.94
CA ASP A 169 11.89 -19.79 -1.93
C ASP A 169 11.41 -21.24 -2.04
N LEU A 170 10.24 -21.55 -1.45
CA LEU A 170 9.64 -22.87 -1.64
C LEU A 170 9.73 -23.11 -3.13
N PRO A 171 10.38 -24.19 -3.60
CA PRO A 171 10.80 -24.32 -4.98
C PRO A 171 9.61 -23.95 -5.85
N GLN A 172 9.74 -22.82 -6.55
CA GLN A 172 8.63 -22.28 -7.32
C GLN A 172 8.15 -23.43 -8.20
N PRO A 173 6.91 -23.93 -8.04
CA PRO A 173 6.46 -25.06 -8.83
C PRO A 173 6.66 -24.66 -10.29
N PRO A 174 7.34 -25.51 -11.09
CA PRO A 174 7.86 -25.13 -12.41
C PRO A 174 6.71 -24.57 -13.22
N TYR A 175 6.73 -23.25 -13.42
CA TYR A 175 5.77 -22.49 -14.20
C TYR A 175 4.38 -23.15 -14.32
N ARG A 176 3.61 -23.18 -13.22
CA ARG A 176 2.15 -23.18 -13.44
C ARG A 176 1.85 -21.85 -14.09
N ASN A 177 1.41 -21.90 -15.35
CA ASN A 177 0.76 -20.79 -16.01
C ASN A 177 -0.29 -20.20 -15.07
N CYS A 178 0.08 -19.19 -14.28
CA CYS A 178 -0.80 -18.45 -13.40
C CYS A 178 -1.65 -17.52 -14.26
N ARG A 179 -2.43 -18.11 -15.17
CA ARG A 179 -3.65 -17.49 -15.66
C ARG A 179 -4.61 -17.50 -14.48
N SER A 180 -5.29 -16.38 -14.25
CA SER A 180 -6.40 -16.34 -13.30
C SER A 180 -7.34 -17.50 -13.60
N ALA A 181 -7.53 -18.40 -12.63
CA ALA A 181 -8.60 -19.37 -12.70
C ALA A 181 -9.92 -18.58 -12.60
N TYR A 182 -10.66 -18.52 -13.71
CA TYR A 182 -12.03 -18.02 -13.69
C TYR A 182 -12.88 -19.04 -12.96
N VAL A 183 -13.04 -18.85 -11.64
CA VAL A 183 -14.01 -19.61 -10.85
C VAL A 183 -15.35 -18.92 -11.03
N ASN A 184 -16.20 -19.49 -11.89
CA ASN A 184 -17.57 -19.02 -12.05
C ASN A 184 -18.40 -19.63 -10.92
N PHE A 185 -18.72 -18.84 -9.89
CA PHE A 185 -19.73 -19.25 -8.92
C PHE A 185 -21.08 -19.16 -9.62
N THR A 186 -21.57 -20.28 -10.15
CA THR A 186 -22.96 -20.40 -10.55
C THR A 186 -23.80 -20.18 -9.30
N SER A 187 -24.32 -18.97 -9.15
CA SER A 187 -25.44 -18.73 -8.25
C SER A 187 -26.61 -19.53 -8.80
N THR A 188 -26.84 -20.73 -8.25
CA THR A 188 -28.13 -21.38 -8.34
C THR A 188 -29.10 -20.49 -7.55
N ALA A 189 -29.59 -19.45 -8.21
CA ALA A 189 -30.84 -18.83 -7.84
C ALA A 189 -31.87 -19.95 -7.91
N MET A 190 -32.28 -20.45 -6.74
CA MET A 190 -33.50 -21.25 -6.65
C MET A 190 -34.64 -20.33 -7.08
N LEU A 191 -35.03 -20.45 -8.35
CA LEU A 191 -36.31 -19.95 -8.84
C LEU A 191 -37.38 -20.71 -8.07
N ASN A 192 -37.85 -20.09 -6.99
CA ASN A 192 -39.00 -20.54 -6.25
C ASN A 192 -40.24 -20.24 -7.10
N THR A 193 -40.56 -21.12 -8.06
CA THR A 193 -41.86 -21.11 -8.73
C THR A 193 -42.86 -21.83 -7.84
N SER A 194 -43.60 -21.05 -7.05
CA SER A 194 -44.90 -21.48 -6.54
C SER A 194 -45.84 -20.27 -6.48
N LEU A 195 -46.62 -20.11 -7.55
CA LEU A 195 -47.94 -19.48 -7.47
C LEU A 195 -48.96 -20.59 -7.18
N PRO A 196 -49.94 -20.28 -6.32
CA PRO A 196 -51.34 -20.43 -6.70
C PRO A 196 -51.98 -19.07 -7.00
#